data_AF-A0AAU0Y323-F1
#
_entry.id   AF-A0AAU0Y323-F1
#
_cell.length_a   1.000
_cell.length_b   1.000
_cell.length_c   1.000
_cell.angle_alpha   90.00
_cell.angle_beta   90.00
_cell.angle_gamma   90.00
#
_symmetry.space_group_name_H-M   'P 1'
#
loop_
_entity.id
_entity.type
_entity.pdbx_description
1 polymer ?
#
loop_
_entity_poly.entity_id
_entity_poly.type
_entity_poly.pdbx_seq_one_letter_code
_entity_poly.pdbx_strand_id
1 'polypeptide(L)' 'MFDLPSVETVYQWRRKRVGPRGFRVGRHLRYDPDDVRAWVEFLQEGAAA' A
#
# COMPACT_ATOMS: atom_id res chain seq x y z
N MET A 1 -5.56 4.06 14.34
CA MET A 1 -5.64 2.69 13.79
C MET A 1 -6.18 2.87 12.38
N PHE A 2 -5.33 2.81 11.35
CA PHE A 2 -5.68 3.24 9.98
C PHE A 2 -6.73 2.29 9.38
N ASP A 3 -7.97 2.74 9.29
CA ASP A 3 -9.04 2.05 8.58
C ASP A 3 -8.90 2.37 7.09
N LEU A 4 -8.38 1.41 6.33
CA LEU A 4 -8.31 1.50 4.88
C LEU A 4 -9.70 1.14 4.34
N PRO A 5 -10.30 1.98 3.46
CA PRO A 5 -11.71 1.85 3.05
C PRO A 5 -12.06 0.53 2.33
N SER A 6 -11.07 -0.29 1.97
CA SER A 6 -11.30 -1.67 1.54
C SER A 6 -10.03 -2.51 1.47
N VAL A 7 -10.11 -3.72 2.02
CA VAL A 7 -9.09 -4.78 1.83
C VAL A 7 -8.95 -5.14 0.33
N GLU A 8 -10.01 -4.96 -0.46
CA GLU A 8 -9.98 -5.10 -1.93
C GLU A 8 -8.93 -4.21 -2.59
N THR A 9 -8.76 -2.98 -2.12
CA THR A 9 -7.77 -2.04 -2.67
C THR A 9 -6.34 -2.58 -2.51
N VAL A 10 -6.06 -3.18 -1.36
CA VAL A 10 -4.77 -3.83 -1.07
C VAL A 10 -4.55 -5.06 -1.95
N TYR A 11 -5.61 -5.85 -2.21
CA TYR A 11 -5.55 -6.95 -3.18
C TYR A 11 -5.32 -6.44 -4.62
N GLN A 12 -5.92 -5.30 -4.99
CA GLN A 12 -5.69 -4.69 -6.31
C GLN A 12 -4.23 -4.25 -6.49
N TRP A 13 -3.59 -3.70 -5.45
CA TRP A 13 -2.16 -3.35 -5.49
C TRP A 13 -1.28 -4.55 -5.81
N ARG A 14 -1.53 -5.68 -5.14
CA ARG A 14 -0.82 -6.93 -5.43
C ARG A 14 -1.09 -7.45 -6.83
N ARG A 15 -2.35 -7.41 -7.28
CA ARG A 15 -2.73 -7.89 -8.63
C ARG A 15 -2.09 -7.06 -9.73
N LYS A 16 -2.08 -5.74 -9.57
CA LYS A 16 -1.52 -4.78 -10.52
C LYS A 16 -0.02 -4.58 -10.36
N ARG A 17 0.62 -5.21 -9.36
CA ARG A 17 2.04 -5.02 -8.99
C ARG A 17 2.43 -3.55 -8.79
N VAL A 18 1.47 -2.75 -8.34
CA VAL A 18 1.65 -1.34 -8.00
C VAL A 18 1.36 -1.19 -6.52
N GLY A 19 2.27 -0.63 -5.75
CA GLY A 19 2.08 -0.50 -4.31
C GLY A 19 3.38 -0.46 -3.52
N PRO A 20 3.25 -0.22 -2.21
CA PRO A 20 4.38 -0.21 -1.29
C PRO A 20 4.94 -1.62 -1.10
N ARG A 21 6.15 -1.72 -0.55
CA ARG A 21 6.81 -3.01 -0.30
C ARG A 21 5.97 -3.84 0.69
N GLY A 22 5.30 -4.86 0.17
CA GLY A 22 4.55 -5.83 0.98
C GLY A 22 5.41 -7.03 1.34
N PHE A 23 5.28 -7.52 2.57
CA PHE A 23 5.95 -8.73 3.05
C PHE A 23 4.93 -9.77 3.52
N ARG A 24 5.30 -11.06 3.41
CA ARG A 24 4.43 -12.16 3.81
C ARG A 24 4.66 -12.52 5.27
N VAL A 25 3.61 -12.46 6.07
CA VAL A 25 3.57 -12.95 7.45
C VAL A 25 2.60 -14.12 7.50
N GLY A 26 3.15 -15.34 7.35
CA GLY A 26 2.36 -16.55 7.20
C GLY A 26 1.41 -16.49 5.99
N ARG A 27 0.10 -16.66 6.22
CA ARG A 27 -0.93 -16.55 5.17
C ARG A 27 -1.31 -15.10 4.82
N HIS A 28 -0.87 -14.13 5.62
CA HIS A 28 -1.29 -12.73 5.46
C HIS A 28 -0.21 -11.91 4.77
N LEU A 29 -0.63 -11.08 3.83
CA LEU A 29 0.21 -10.01 3.32
C LEU A 29 0.11 -8.84 4.29
N ARG A 30 1.26 -8.34 4.72
CA ARG A 30 1.37 -7.16 5.57
C ARG A 30 2.21 -6.12 4.83
N TYR A 31 1.98 -4.87 5.22
CA TYR A 31 2.71 -3.72 4.74
C TYR A 31 3.23 -2.99 5.95
N ASP A 32 4.44 -2.44 5.82
CA ASP A 32 4.93 -1.53 6.83
C ASP A 32 4.17 -0.20 6.68
N PRO A 33 3.64 0.37 7.78
CA PRO A 33 2.90 1.63 7.71
C PRO A 33 3.76 2.81 7.22
N ASP A 34 5.08 2.78 7.45
CA ASP A 34 6.02 3.81 6.98
C ASP A 34 6.21 3.70 5.45
N ASP A 35 6.42 2.49 4.94
CA ASP A 35 6.48 2.23 3.49
C ASP A 35 5.18 2.65 2.78
N VAL A 36 4.01 2.40 3.40
CA VAL A 36 2.72 2.83 2.85
C VAL A 36 2.63 4.35 2.82
N ARG A 37 3.08 5.03 3.89
CA ARG A 37 3.07 6.49 3.94
C ARG A 37 3.98 7.08 2.87
N ALA A 38 5.23 6.63 2.78
CA ALA A 38 6.19 7.11 1.79
C ALA A 38 5.69 6.91 0.35
N TRP A 39 5.03 5.78 0.08
CA TRP A 39 4.43 5.52 -1.24
C TRP A 39 3.25 6.46 -1.55
N VAL A 40 2.38 6.74 -0.57
CA VAL A 40 1.30 7.70 -0.75
C VAL A 40 1.85 9.11 -0.96
N GLU A 41 2.87 9.51 -0.20
CA GLU A 41 3.53 10.80 -0.37
C GLU A 41 4.14 10.94 -1.77
N PHE A 42 4.84 9.91 -2.26
CA PHE A 42 5.35 9.86 -3.64
C PHE A 42 4.24 10.02 -4.69
N LEU A 43 3.08 9.37 -4.49
CA LEU A 43 1.94 9.51 -5.39
C LEU A 43 1.31 10.91 -5.35
N GLN A 44 1.25 11.53 -4.17
CA GLN A 44 0.73 12.89 -4.00
C GLN A 44 1.66 13.92 -4.62
N GLU A 45 2.97 13.75 -4.45
CA GLU A 45 3.98 14.64 -5.05
C GLU A 45 3.97 14.53 -6.58
N GLY A 46 3.83 13.32 -7.13
CA GLY A 46 3.67 13.11 -8.58
C GLY A 46 2.32 13.58 -9.15
N ALA A 47 1.30 13.77 -8.31
CA ALA A 47 0.01 14.36 -8.72
C ALA A 47 -0.02 15.90 -8.58
N ALA A 48 0.92 16.45 -7.82
CA ALA A 48 1.08 17.89 -7.59
C ALA A 48 2.08 18.56 -8.56
N ALA A 49 2.61 17.82 -9.54
CA ALA A 49 3.55 18.28 -10.55
C ALA A 49 2.89 18.55 -11.92
#